data_AF-A0A2S4M5J5-F1
#
_entry.id   AF-A0A2S4M5J5-F1
#
_cell.length_a   1.000
_cell.length_b   1.000
_cell.length_c   1.000
_cell.angle_alpha   90.00
_cell.angle_beta   90.00
_cell.angle_gamma   90.00
#
_symmetry.space_group_name_H-M   'P 1'
#
loop_
_entity.id
_entity.type
_entity.pdbx_description
1 polymer ?
#
loop_
_entity_poly.entity_id
_entity_poly.type
_entity_poly.pdbx_seq_one_letter_code
_entity_poly.pdbx_strand_id
1 'polypeptide(L)'
;MAKIEPTVAAPASAAEPTIVTPAPSHGTPYVVGSATPAADTPASEPRGLDQLSRIEEKAARIEEKFARYEAVLTRAEASLERSAHKVDSAAATLDFASIRDEVAALRQRVDATPRFGALFITGLATAVLTVLLTVLVLKFGVPGLFGGLLSR
;
A
#
# COMPACT_ATOMS: atom_id res chain seq x y z
N MET A 1 -6.20 -36.52 21.09
CA MET A 1 -4.96 -35.85 20.64
C MET A 1 -5.11 -35.51 19.17
N ALA A 2 -5.57 -34.29 18.87
CA ALA A 2 -5.74 -33.81 17.51
C ALA A 2 -4.46 -33.12 17.05
N LYS A 3 -3.89 -33.62 15.96
CA LYS A 3 -2.66 -33.17 15.32
C LYS A 3 -3.01 -31.93 14.49
N ILE A 4 -2.55 -30.75 14.91
CA ILE A 4 -2.77 -29.48 14.17
C ILE A 4 -1.52 -29.24 13.33
N GLU A 5 -1.63 -29.45 12.02
CA GLU A 5 -0.59 -29.07 11.07
C GLU A 5 -0.81 -27.59 10.67
N PRO A 6 0.24 -26.75 10.67
CA PRO A 6 0.13 -25.37 10.20
C PRO A 6 0.12 -25.34 8.66
N THR A 7 -1.05 -25.09 8.07
CA THR A 7 -1.17 -24.74 6.65
C THR A 7 -0.50 -23.39 6.40
N VAL A 8 0.69 -23.42 5.82
CA VAL A 8 1.36 -22.25 5.25
C VAL A 8 0.61 -21.86 3.98
N ALA A 9 -0.03 -20.70 3.98
CA ALA A 9 -0.56 -20.10 2.77
C ALA A 9 0.61 -19.72 1.84
N ALA A 10 0.68 -20.38 0.68
CA ALA A 10 1.61 -20.03 -0.38
C ALA A 10 1.30 -18.62 -0.93
N PRO A 11 2.32 -17.85 -1.38
CA PRO A 11 2.07 -16.54 -1.98
C PRO A 11 1.25 -16.70 -3.26
N ALA A 12 0.24 -15.83 -3.41
CA ALA A 12 -0.63 -15.80 -4.58
C ALA A 12 0.21 -15.72 -5.88
N SER A 13 -0.01 -16.70 -6.74
CA SER A 13 0.57 -16.79 -8.07
C SER A 13 0.07 -15.62 -8.93
N ALA A 14 0.98 -14.76 -9.35
CA ALA A 14 0.71 -13.68 -10.29
C ALA A 14 0.54 -14.26 -11.70
N ALA A 15 -0.69 -14.59 -12.08
CA ALA A 15 -1.06 -14.88 -13.47
C ALA A 15 -2.58 -14.79 -13.66
N GLU A 16 -3.14 -13.58 -13.55
CA GLU A 16 -4.44 -13.27 -14.16
C GLU A 16 -4.23 -12.19 -15.22
N PRO A 17 -4.81 -12.33 -16.43
CA PRO A 17 -4.69 -11.33 -17.47
C PRO A 17 -5.49 -10.10 -17.04
N THR A 18 -4.76 -9.08 -16.57
CA THR A 18 -5.34 -7.75 -16.35
C THR A 18 -5.73 -7.18 -17.70
N ILE A 19 -7.03 -7.22 -18.02
CA ILE A 19 -7.58 -6.41 -19.12
C ILE A 19 -7.56 -4.96 -18.64
N VAL A 20 -6.49 -4.25 -19.00
CA VAL A 20 -6.41 -2.80 -18.84
C VAL A 20 -7.44 -2.20 -19.78
N THR A 21 -8.58 -1.77 -19.24
CA THR A 21 -9.50 -0.89 -19.96
C THR A 21 -8.78 0.46 -20.12
N PRO A 22 -8.58 0.98 -21.34
CA PRO A 22 -7.93 2.27 -21.51
C PRO A 22 -8.79 3.35 -20.85
N ALA A 23 -8.15 4.15 -19.99
CA ALA A 23 -8.75 5.36 -19.42
C ALA A 23 -9.17 6.32 -20.55
N PRO A 24 -10.26 7.10 -20.39
CA PRO A 24 -10.62 8.10 -21.37
C PRO A 24 -9.49 9.12 -21.50
N SER A 25 -8.85 9.12 -22.68
CA SER A 25 -7.86 10.12 -23.06
C SER A 25 -8.53 11.49 -22.97
N HIS A 26 -8.11 12.29 -22.00
CA HIS A 26 -8.51 13.68 -21.93
C HIS A 26 -7.83 14.39 -23.09
N GLY A 27 -8.63 14.77 -24.08
CA GLY A 27 -8.19 15.55 -25.23
C GLY A 27 -7.40 16.77 -24.77
N THR A 28 -6.36 17.07 -25.52
CA THR A 28 -5.56 18.28 -25.39
C THR A 28 -6.46 19.52 -25.25
N PRO A 29 -6.12 20.51 -24.40
CA PRO A 29 -6.88 21.74 -24.32
C PRO A 29 -6.89 22.41 -25.69
N TYR A 30 -8.08 22.51 -26.27
CA TYR A 30 -8.34 23.29 -27.47
C TYR A 30 -7.95 24.74 -27.17
N VAL A 31 -6.88 25.21 -27.81
CA VAL A 31 -6.58 26.65 -27.89
C VAL A 31 -7.72 27.26 -28.70
N VAL A 32 -8.50 28.12 -28.03
CA VAL A 32 -9.51 28.97 -28.67
C VAL A 32 -8.75 29.93 -29.60
N GLY A 33 -8.54 29.47 -30.83
CA GLY A 33 -8.06 30.29 -31.93
C GLY A 33 -9.05 31.42 -32.14
N SER A 34 -8.53 32.63 -32.09
CA SER A 34 -9.09 33.87 -32.65
C SER A 34 -10.35 33.66 -33.47
N ALA A 35 -11.49 34.12 -32.92
CA ALA A 35 -12.72 34.26 -33.65
C ALA A 35 -12.50 35.23 -34.83
N THR A 36 -12.25 34.69 -36.02
CA THR A 36 -12.54 35.40 -37.26
C THR A 36 -14.07 35.46 -37.34
N PRO A 37 -14.70 36.65 -37.42
CA PRO A 37 -16.14 36.70 -37.61
C PRO A 37 -16.42 36.11 -38.99
N ALA A 38 -17.07 34.95 -39.04
CA ALA A 38 -17.69 34.48 -40.25
C ALA A 38 -18.75 35.52 -40.64
N ALA A 39 -18.42 36.34 -41.64
CA ALA A 39 -19.39 37.14 -42.35
C ALA A 39 -20.26 36.18 -43.18
N ASP A 40 -21.24 35.57 -42.53
CA ASP A 40 -22.40 34.98 -43.19
C ASP A 40 -23.63 35.74 -42.69
N THR A 41 -23.95 36.81 -43.41
CA THR A 41 -25.27 37.40 -43.38
C THR A 41 -26.06 36.79 -44.54
N PRO A 42 -27.00 35.84 -44.32
CA PRO A 42 -28.10 35.69 -45.25
C PRO A 42 -29.21 36.64 -44.80
N ALA A 43 -29.71 37.37 -45.79
CA ALA A 43 -30.76 38.36 -45.70
C ALA A 43 -31.97 37.91 -44.84
N SER A 44 -32.56 38.90 -44.20
CA SER A 44 -33.89 38.87 -43.59
C SER A 44 -34.92 38.20 -44.51
N GLU A 45 -35.30 36.95 -44.19
CA GLU A 45 -36.42 36.22 -44.76
C GLU A 45 -36.94 35.22 -43.71
N PRO A 46 -38.17 34.67 -43.81
CA PRO A 46 -38.95 34.05 -42.71
C PRO A 46 -38.37 32.79 -42.06
N ARG A 47 -37.10 32.47 -42.32
CA ARG A 47 -36.30 31.39 -41.73
C ARG A 47 -35.85 31.65 -40.30
N GLY A 48 -36.08 32.85 -39.75
CA GLY A 48 -35.82 33.15 -38.33
C GLY A 48 -36.63 32.28 -37.37
N LEU A 49 -37.88 31.95 -37.73
CA LEU A 49 -38.72 31.03 -36.95
C LEU A 49 -38.17 29.59 -36.96
N ASP A 50 -37.56 29.15 -38.06
CA ASP A 50 -36.88 27.84 -38.14
C ASP A 50 -35.55 27.82 -37.36
N GLN A 51 -34.89 28.98 -37.20
CA GLN A 51 -33.73 29.09 -36.34
C GLN A 51 -34.12 29.11 -34.86
N LEU A 52 -35.20 29.82 -34.50
CA LEU A 52 -35.74 29.81 -33.15
C LEU A 52 -36.22 28.41 -32.75
N SER A 53 -36.93 27.69 -33.63
CA SER A 53 -37.35 26.32 -33.34
C SER A 53 -36.16 25.36 -33.17
N ARG A 54 -35.09 25.49 -33.97
CA ARG A 54 -33.85 24.73 -33.80
C ARG A 54 -33.09 25.10 -32.52
N ILE A 55 -33.19 26.34 -32.06
CA ILE A 55 -32.62 26.77 -30.78
C ILE A 55 -33.44 26.20 -29.62
N GLU A 56 -34.77 26.20 -29.70
CA GLU A 56 -35.66 25.59 -28.70
C GLU A 56 -35.45 24.07 -28.59
N GLU A 57 -35.34 23.36 -29.71
CA GLU A 57 -35.02 21.93 -29.75
C GLU A 57 -33.65 21.63 -29.09
N LYS A 58 -32.64 22.48 -29.36
CA LYS A 58 -31.32 22.35 -28.72
C LYS A 58 -31.38 22.69 -27.23
N ALA A 59 -32.13 23.71 -26.84
CA ALA A 59 -32.31 24.11 -25.45
C ALA A 59 -32.99 22.99 -24.65
N ALA A 60 -34.05 22.38 -25.19
CA ALA A 60 -34.72 21.24 -24.57
C ALA A 60 -33.79 20.03 -24.41
N ARG A 61 -32.96 19.74 -25.42
CA ARG A 61 -31.96 18.67 -25.34
C ARG A 61 -30.82 18.98 -24.36
N ILE A 62 -30.52 20.25 -24.15
CA ILE A 62 -29.55 20.71 -23.16
C ILE A 62 -30.15 20.56 -21.75
N GLU A 63 -31.40 20.97 -21.54
CA GLU A 63 -32.12 20.82 -20.27
C GLU A 63 -32.25 19.35 -19.85
N GLU A 64 -32.59 18.46 -20.78
CA GLU A 64 -32.64 17.02 -20.52
C GLU A 64 -31.28 16.46 -20.10
N LYS A 65 -30.19 16.91 -20.74
CA LYS A 65 -28.83 16.53 -20.35
C LYS A 65 -28.46 17.08 -18.98
N PHE A 66 -28.82 18.32 -18.66
CA PHE A 66 -28.58 18.91 -17.35
C PHE A 66 -29.31 18.16 -16.25
N ALA A 67 -30.58 17.80 -16.44
CA ALA A 67 -31.31 16.97 -15.48
C ALA A 67 -30.65 15.60 -15.26
N ARG A 68 -30.10 15.00 -16.33
CA ARG A 68 -29.36 13.73 -16.24
C ARG A 68 -28.01 13.88 -15.54
N TYR A 69 -27.31 15.01 -15.72
CA TYR A 69 -26.06 15.29 -15.02
C TYR A 69 -26.27 15.64 -13.55
N GLU A 70 -27.33 16.37 -13.21
CA GLU A 70 -27.69 16.61 -11.81
C GLU A 70 -27.96 15.30 -11.07
N ALA A 71 -28.71 14.37 -11.67
CA ALA A 71 -28.93 13.05 -11.09
C ALA A 71 -27.63 12.26 -10.86
N VAL A 72 -26.65 12.37 -11.77
CA VAL A 72 -25.33 11.73 -11.61
C VAL A 72 -24.49 12.44 -10.55
N LEU A 73 -24.53 13.77 -10.47
CA LEU A 73 -23.82 14.55 -9.47
C LEU A 73 -24.35 14.29 -8.06
N THR A 74 -25.67 14.27 -7.87
CA THR A 74 -26.28 13.91 -6.57
C THR A 74 -25.92 12.49 -6.17
N ARG A 75 -25.83 11.55 -7.13
CA ARG A 75 -25.37 10.19 -6.85
C ARG A 75 -23.87 10.14 -6.50
N ALA A 76 -23.05 10.94 -7.16
CA ALA A 76 -21.62 11.05 -6.87
C ALA A 76 -21.39 11.66 -5.48
N GLU A 77 -22.13 12.71 -5.12
CA GLU A 77 -22.12 13.34 -3.80
C GLU A 77 -22.51 12.34 -2.70
N ALA A 78 -23.61 11.60 -2.88
CA ALA A 78 -24.01 10.54 -1.94
C ALA A 78 -22.96 9.41 -1.82
N SER A 79 -22.24 9.11 -2.91
CA SER A 79 -21.15 8.13 -2.88
C SER A 79 -19.90 8.69 -2.18
N LEU A 80 -19.62 9.98 -2.35
CA LEU A 80 -18.51 10.68 -1.71
C LEU A 80 -18.73 10.79 -0.21
N GLU A 81 -19.92 11.22 0.22
CA GLU A 81 -20.28 11.32 1.63
C GLU A 81 -20.19 9.96 2.34
N ARG A 82 -20.69 8.90 1.69
CA ARG A 82 -20.52 7.53 2.20
C ARG A 82 -19.04 7.10 2.29
N SER A 83 -18.21 7.54 1.34
CA SER A 83 -16.78 7.23 1.34
C SER A 83 -16.03 8.03 2.41
N ALA A 84 -16.41 9.29 2.61
CA ALA A 84 -15.86 10.15 3.65
C ALA A 84 -16.18 9.58 5.04
N HIS A 85 -17.43 9.16 5.29
CA HIS A 85 -17.78 8.50 6.56
C HIS A 85 -17.02 7.19 6.79
N LYS A 86 -16.79 6.40 5.74
CA LYS A 86 -15.96 5.19 5.84
C LYS A 86 -14.51 5.53 6.18
N VAL A 87 -13.94 6.54 5.54
CA VAL A 87 -12.57 7.00 5.80
C VAL A 87 -12.44 7.57 7.21
N ASP A 88 -13.40 8.38 7.66
CA ASP A 88 -13.42 8.97 9.00
C ASP A 88 -13.54 7.88 10.08
N SER A 89 -14.42 6.89 9.89
CA SER A 89 -14.51 5.73 10.78
C SER A 89 -13.22 4.90 10.79
N ALA A 90 -12.59 4.70 9.63
CA ALA A 90 -11.32 3.98 9.53
C ALA A 90 -10.19 4.75 10.23
N ALA A 91 -10.13 6.06 10.03
CA ALA A 91 -9.15 6.94 10.69
C ALA A 91 -9.35 7.00 12.21
N ALA A 92 -10.59 7.01 12.69
CA ALA A 92 -10.91 6.94 14.11
C ALA A 92 -10.52 5.58 14.73
N THR A 93 -10.59 4.49 13.96
CA THR A 93 -10.15 3.16 14.42
C THR A 93 -8.65 2.91 14.28
N LEU A 94 -7.97 3.67 13.41
CA LEU A 94 -6.51 3.61 13.23
C LEU A 94 -5.85 4.53 14.25
N ASP A 95 -5.59 4.00 15.44
CA ASP A 95 -4.76 4.68 16.44
C ASP A 95 -3.28 4.67 15.98
N PHE A 96 -2.93 5.67 15.17
CA PHE A 96 -1.57 5.87 14.69
C PHE A 96 -0.55 6.13 15.82
N ALA A 97 -1.00 6.58 17.00
CA ALA A 97 -0.14 6.73 18.16
C ALA A 97 0.19 5.35 18.76
N SER A 98 -0.81 4.48 18.96
CA SER A 98 -0.60 3.10 19.41
C SER A 98 0.31 2.30 18.46
N ILE A 99 0.09 2.40 17.14
CA ILE A 99 0.95 1.71 16.16
C ILE A 99 2.39 2.21 16.24
N ARG A 100 2.60 3.53 16.41
CA ARG A 100 3.94 4.09 16.54
C ARG A 100 4.64 3.60 17.81
N ASP A 101 3.92 3.50 18.91
CA ASP A 101 4.45 3.00 20.18
C ASP A 101 4.77 1.51 20.12
N GLU A 102 3.92 0.70 19.48
CA GLU A 102 4.20 -0.72 19.22
C GLU A 102 5.43 -0.92 18.33
N VAL A 103 5.58 -0.12 17.28
CA VAL A 103 6.77 -0.15 16.41
C VAL A 103 8.02 0.26 17.16
N ALA A 104 7.95 1.27 18.03
CA ALA A 104 9.06 1.67 18.88
C ALA A 104 9.45 0.56 19.87
N ALA A 105 8.46 -0.08 20.51
CA ALA A 105 8.67 -1.19 21.42
C ALA A 105 9.26 -2.42 20.70
N LEU A 106 8.80 -2.72 19.48
CA LEU A 106 9.34 -3.78 18.65
C LEU A 106 10.80 -3.50 18.29
N ARG A 107 11.11 -2.27 17.89
CA ARG A 107 12.47 -1.85 17.57
C ARG A 107 13.40 -1.98 18.76
N GLN A 108 12.94 -1.61 19.96
CA GLN A 108 13.71 -1.78 21.19
C GLN A 108 14.02 -3.26 21.47
N ARG A 109 13.06 -4.18 21.24
CA ARG A 109 13.28 -5.63 21.41
C ARG A 109 14.27 -6.19 20.38
N VAL A 110 14.18 -5.73 19.14
CA VAL A 110 15.11 -6.11 18.07
C VAL A 110 16.52 -5.60 18.40
N ASP A 111 16.67 -4.35 18.83
CA ASP A 111 17.96 -3.78 19.23
C ASP A 111 18.54 -4.43 20.48
N ALA A 112 17.69 -4.89 21.41
CA ALA A 112 18.09 -5.65 22.59
C ALA A 112 18.52 -7.10 22.27
N THR A 113 18.17 -7.62 21.08
CA THR A 113 18.57 -8.98 20.69
C THR A 113 20.06 -8.98 20.34
N PRO A 114 20.88 -9.86 20.95
CA PRO A 114 22.31 -9.90 20.67
C PRO A 114 22.54 -10.17 19.18
N ARG A 115 23.18 -9.21 18.51
CA ARG A 115 23.48 -9.28 17.07
C ARG A 115 24.34 -10.51 16.78
N PHE A 116 24.25 -11.03 15.56
CA PHE A 116 25.03 -12.21 15.14
C PHE A 116 26.53 -12.09 15.47
N GLY A 117 27.12 -10.90 15.34
CA GLY A 117 28.50 -10.65 15.74
C GLY A 117 28.79 -10.88 17.23
N ALA A 118 27.86 -10.53 18.13
CA ALA A 118 28.00 -10.80 19.56
C ALA A 118 27.93 -12.31 19.85
N LEU A 119 27.05 -13.05 19.19
CA LEU A 119 26.98 -14.52 19.28
C LEU A 119 28.26 -15.18 18.74
N PHE A 120 28.80 -14.65 17.64
CA PHE A 120 30.04 -15.16 17.06
C PHE A 120 31.24 -14.91 17.97
N ILE A 121 31.39 -13.70 18.51
CA ILE A 121 32.49 -13.35 19.43
C ILE A 121 32.40 -14.16 20.72
N THR A 122 31.20 -14.28 21.30
CA THR A 122 31.01 -15.10 22.51
C THR A 122 31.29 -16.57 22.23
N GLY A 123 30.82 -17.13 21.12
CA GLY A 123 31.14 -18.50 20.70
C GLY A 123 32.64 -18.72 20.51
N LEU A 124 33.32 -17.81 19.82
CA LEU A 124 34.77 -17.87 19.59
C LEU A 124 35.55 -17.78 20.90
N ALA A 125 35.18 -16.85 21.78
CA ALA A 125 35.80 -16.70 23.10
C ALA A 125 35.64 -17.97 23.94
N THR A 126 34.43 -18.54 23.97
CA THR A 126 34.16 -19.80 24.68
C THR A 126 34.95 -20.95 24.09
N ALA A 127 35.07 -21.04 22.76
CA ALA A 127 35.85 -22.07 22.10
C ALA A 127 37.34 -21.98 22.47
N VAL A 128 37.94 -20.79 22.40
CA VAL A 128 39.35 -20.56 22.79
C VAL A 128 39.56 -20.87 24.27
N LEU A 129 38.67 -20.40 25.16
CA LEU A 129 38.74 -20.67 26.59
C LEU A 129 38.67 -22.17 26.89
N THR A 130 37.79 -22.90 26.20
CA THR A 130 37.63 -24.35 26.35
C THR A 130 38.87 -25.10 25.87
N VAL A 131 39.44 -24.70 24.73
CA VAL A 131 40.69 -25.28 24.21
C VAL A 131 41.83 -25.05 25.20
N LEU A 132 42.00 -23.82 25.70
CA LEU A 132 43.01 -23.49 26.72
C LEU A 132 42.85 -24.34 27.96
N LEU A 133 41.62 -24.46 28.48
CA LEU A 133 41.33 -25.25 29.66
C LEU A 133 41.61 -26.74 29.42
N THR A 134 41.25 -27.26 28.25
CA THR A 134 41.54 -28.64 27.84
C THR A 134 43.04 -28.89 27.77
N VAL A 135 43.80 -27.97 27.19
CA VAL A 135 45.28 -28.04 27.13
C VAL A 135 45.88 -27.98 28.53
N LEU A 136 45.39 -27.11 29.42
CA LEU A 136 45.85 -27.05 30.81
C LEU A 136 45.60 -28.37 31.52
N VAL A 137 44.41 -28.96 31.36
CA VAL A 137 44.06 -30.26 31.95
C VAL A 137 44.96 -31.38 31.43
N LEU A 138 45.21 -31.44 30.12
CA LEU A 138 46.10 -32.44 29.51
C LEU A 138 47.57 -32.25 29.95
N LYS A 139 48.02 -31.00 30.06
CA LYS A 139 49.43 -30.67 30.33
C LYS A 139 49.79 -30.72 31.81
N PHE A 140 48.91 -30.26 32.68
CA PHE A 140 49.15 -30.17 34.12
C PHE A 140 48.39 -31.23 34.93
N GLY A 141 47.50 -31.99 34.27
CA GLY A 141 46.60 -32.92 34.95
C GLY A 141 45.55 -32.17 35.78
N VAL A 142 44.46 -32.84 36.14
CA VAL A 142 43.61 -32.38 37.24
C VAL A 142 44.20 -32.96 38.53
N PRO A 143 44.73 -32.14 39.46
CA PRO A 143 45.13 -32.64 40.76
C PRO A 143 43.88 -33.18 41.46
N GLY A 144 43.77 -34.51 41.55
CA GLY A 144 42.66 -35.21 42.20
C GLY A 144 41.77 -36.09 41.33
N LEU A 145 41.85 -36.04 39.98
CA LEU A 145 40.97 -36.86 39.11
C LEU A 145 41.66 -38.11 38.51
N PHE A 146 42.96 -38.03 38.16
CA PHE A 146 43.72 -39.13 37.56
C PHE A 146 44.72 -39.80 38.51
N GLY A 147 44.91 -39.28 39.74
CA GLY A 147 45.84 -39.83 40.74
C GLY A 147 45.45 -41.21 41.28
N GLY A 148 44.25 -41.72 40.97
CA GLY A 148 43.75 -43.02 41.44
C GLY A 148 43.67 -44.12 40.38
N LEU A 149 43.90 -43.82 39.10
CA LEU A 149 43.71 -44.79 37.99
C LEU A 149 45.02 -45.34 37.39
N LEU A 150 46.17 -44.88 37.87
CA LEU A 150 47.50 -45.36 37.48
C LEU A 150 48.34 -45.78 38.71
N SER A 151 47.73 -46.53 39.63
CA SER A 151 48.47 -47.34 40.60
C SER A 151 48.31 -48.81 40.21
N ARG A 152 49.26 -49.30 39.41
CA ARG A 152 49.64 -50.70 39.32
C ARG A 152 51.13 -50.78 39.02
#